data_AF-A0A015IHA9-F1
#
_entry.id   AF-A0A015IHA9-F1
#
_cell.length_a   1.000
_cell.length_b   1.000
_cell.length_c   1.000
_cell.angle_alpha   90.00
_cell.angle_beta   90.00
_cell.angle_gamma   90.00
#
_symmetry.space_group_name_H-M   'P 1'
#
loop_
_entity.id
_entity.type
_entity.pdbx_description
1 polymer ?
#
loop_
_entity_poly.entity_id
_entity_poly.type
_entity_poly.pdbx_seq_one_letter_code
_entity_poly.pdbx_strand_id
1 'polypeptide(L)'
;MCFKLHCQQFIETVRAGNPIEALLFAQTVLTSFPKKKGANEEKFNAELKIMSALMAYEDPENSPVGSLLAQEHRDRLADEINSAILSFDCHASESALERIVKQATLVREYLHSTMSRGQRNNKVHPT
;
A
#
# COMPACT_ATOMS: atom_id res chain seq x y z
N MET A 1 2.40 12.50 5.07
CA MET A 1 3.46 11.50 4.84
C MET A 1 4.01 10.92 6.14
N CYS A 2 4.67 11.70 7.01
CA CYS A 2 5.33 11.14 8.20
C CYS A 2 4.42 10.27 9.08
N PHE A 3 3.16 10.67 9.29
CA PHE A 3 2.21 9.87 10.07
C PHE A 3 2.04 8.44 9.52
N LYS A 4 1.78 8.29 8.21
CA LYS A 4 1.56 6.99 7.56
C LYS A 4 2.77 6.05 7.67
N LEU A 5 3.99 6.59 7.60
CA LEU A 5 5.21 5.82 7.84
C LEU A 5 5.28 5.26 9.27
N HIS A 6 4.95 6.08 10.27
CA HIS A 6 4.90 5.61 11.66
C HIS A 6 3.76 4.61 11.87
N CYS A 7 2.63 4.75 11.16
CA CYS A 7 1.57 3.75 11.17
C CYS A 7 2.08 2.40 10.64
N GLN A 8 2.80 2.41 9.52
CA GLN A 8 3.39 1.19 8.97
C GLN A 8 4.38 0.57 9.95
N GLN A 9 5.26 1.37 10.55
CA GLN A 9 6.22 0.88 11.55
C GLN A 9 5.50 0.20 12.73
N PHE A 10 4.43 0.81 13.24
CA PHE A 10 3.60 0.20 14.29
C PHE A 10 3.01 -1.15 13.85
N ILE A 11 2.43 -1.22 12.65
CA ILE A 11 1.87 -2.45 12.08
C ILE A 11 2.94 -3.55 11.99
N GLU A 12 4.16 -3.21 11.57
CA GLU A 12 5.29 -4.15 11.50
C GLU A 12 5.73 -4.63 12.89
N THR A 13 5.73 -3.76 13.91
CA THR A 13 6.02 -4.15 15.30
C THR A 13 4.96 -5.10 15.86
N VAL A 14 3.68 -4.89 15.51
CA VAL A 14 2.61 -5.83 15.86
C VAL A 14 2.82 -7.18 15.17
N ARG A 15 3.17 -7.19 13.87
CA ARG A 15 3.48 -8.43 13.14
C ARG A 15 4.65 -9.21 13.75
N ALA A 16 5.66 -8.51 14.25
CA ALA A 16 6.83 -9.14 14.88
C ALA A 16 6.51 -9.86 16.20
N GLY A 17 5.28 -9.77 16.72
CA GLY A 17 4.87 -10.43 17.96
C GLY A 17 5.32 -9.72 19.23
N ASN A 18 5.66 -8.42 19.15
CA ASN A 18 6.13 -7.60 20.27
C ASN A 18 5.07 -6.58 20.71
N PRO A 19 3.97 -6.98 21.38
CA PRO A 19 2.85 -6.08 21.69
C PRO A 19 3.22 -4.95 22.66
N ILE A 20 4.16 -5.19 23.58
CA ILE A 20 4.63 -4.17 24.54
C ILE A 20 5.37 -3.05 23.81
N GLU A 21 6.25 -3.41 22.87
CA GLU A 21 6.99 -2.45 22.05
C GLU A 21 6.04 -1.65 21.15
N ALA A 22 5.09 -2.33 20.51
CA ALA A 22 4.07 -1.68 19.69
C ALA A 22 3.24 -0.68 20.51
N LEU A 23 2.84 -1.05 21.73
CA LEU A 23 2.09 -0.17 22.63
C LEU A 23 2.90 1.07 23.04
N LEU A 24 4.16 0.88 23.44
CA LEU A 24 5.06 1.97 23.80
C LEU A 24 5.27 2.93 22.60
N PHE A 25 5.49 2.38 21.42
CA PHE A 25 5.64 3.15 20.20
C PHE A 25 4.38 3.97 19.88
N ALA A 26 3.20 3.35 19.96
CA ALA A 26 1.94 4.04 19.73
C ALA A 26 1.73 5.20 20.72
N GLN A 27 1.97 4.97 22.01
CA GLN A 27 1.79 5.99 23.05
C GLN A 27 2.78 7.15 22.91
N THR A 28 4.04 6.89 22.55
CA THR A 28 5.10 7.90 22.50
C THR A 28 5.09 8.68 21.18
N VAL A 29 4.98 7.97 20.06
CA VAL A 29 5.14 8.53 18.73
C VAL A 29 3.79 8.92 18.13
N LEU A 30 2.84 7.99 18.10
CA LEU A 30 1.59 8.18 17.35
C LEU A 30 0.63 9.19 18.01
N THR A 31 0.59 9.26 19.34
CA THR A 31 -0.25 10.26 20.06
C THR A 31 0.24 11.70 19.91
N SER A 32 1.46 11.91 19.40
CA SER A 32 2.01 13.25 19.16
C SER A 32 1.41 13.92 17.91
N PHE A 33 0.96 13.14 16.93
CA PHE A 33 0.41 13.63 15.67
C PHE A 33 -0.97 14.32 15.79
N PRO A 34 -1.96 13.81 16.54
CA PRO A 34 -3.27 14.46 16.68
C PRO A 34 -3.24 15.80 17.44
N LYS A 35 -2.11 16.22 18.01
CA LYS A 35 -1.99 17.47 18.78
C LYS A 35 -2.16 18.76 17.96
N LYS A 36 -2.10 18.69 16.63
CA LYS A 36 -2.42 19.84 15.76
C LYS A 36 -3.93 19.88 15.51
N LYS A 37 -4.68 20.55 16.39
CA LYS A 37 -6.13 20.80 16.22
C LYS A 37 -6.42 21.29 14.80
N GLY A 38 -7.24 20.55 14.06
CA GLY A 38 -7.61 20.88 12.69
C GLY A 38 -8.32 19.73 11.97
N ALA A 39 -8.67 19.94 10.69
CA ALA A 39 -9.45 19.01 9.87
C ALA A 39 -8.87 17.58 9.75
N ASN A 40 -7.60 17.38 10.07
CA ASN A 40 -6.93 16.08 9.98
C ASN A 40 -6.97 15.27 11.29
N GLU A 41 -7.38 15.87 12.42
CA GLU A 41 -7.40 15.19 13.72
C GLU A 41 -8.32 13.97 13.72
N GLU A 42 -9.55 14.11 13.20
CA GLU A 42 -10.51 13.01 13.08
C GLU A 42 -9.97 11.88 12.19
N LYS A 43 -9.33 12.24 11.08
CA LYS A 43 -8.73 11.28 10.15
C LYS A 43 -7.59 10.50 10.80
N PHE A 44 -6.70 11.18 11.52
CA PHE A 44 -5.60 10.52 12.25
C PHE A 44 -6.13 9.59 13.33
N ASN A 45 -7.11 10.04 14.12
CA ASN A 45 -7.72 9.23 15.17
C ASN A 45 -8.45 8.00 14.59
N ALA A 46 -9.11 8.15 13.45
CA ALA A 46 -9.74 7.03 12.75
C ALA A 46 -8.69 6.00 12.29
N GLU A 47 -7.61 6.42 11.63
CA GLU A 47 -6.51 5.53 11.24
C GLU A 47 -5.88 4.84 12.46
N LEU A 48 -5.58 5.59 13.54
CA LEU A 48 -5.04 5.04 14.80
C LEU A 48 -5.93 3.98 15.42
N LYS A 49 -7.25 4.19 15.38
CA LYS A 49 -8.21 3.23 15.92
C LYS A 49 -8.23 1.93 15.12
N ILE A 50 -8.16 2.01 13.79
CA ILE A 50 -8.15 0.82 12.93
C ILE A 50 -6.85 0.04 13.12
N MET A 51 -5.68 0.70 13.14
CA MET A 51 -4.41 -0.01 13.31
C MET A 51 -4.27 -0.62 14.71
N SER A 52 -4.68 0.09 15.76
CA SER A 52 -4.56 -0.41 17.14
C SER A 52 -5.47 -1.61 17.41
N ALA A 53 -6.53 -1.80 16.61
CA ALA A 53 -7.35 -3.02 16.66
C ALA A 53 -6.54 -4.29 16.34
N LEU A 54 -5.44 -4.22 15.58
CA LEU A 54 -4.57 -5.37 15.31
C LEU A 54 -4.03 -6.01 16.59
N MET A 55 -3.78 -5.21 17.63
CA MET A 55 -3.28 -5.71 18.92
C MET A 55 -4.33 -6.49 19.72
N ALA A 56 -5.62 -6.35 19.39
CA ALA A 56 -6.70 -7.02 20.10
C ALA A 56 -6.92 -8.48 19.65
N TYR A 57 -6.29 -8.89 18.55
CA TYR A 57 -6.42 -10.22 17.99
C TYR A 57 -5.19 -11.06 18.29
N GLU A 58 -5.41 -12.32 18.67
CA GLU A 58 -4.35 -13.31 18.86
C GLU A 58 -3.65 -13.67 17.55
N ASP A 59 -4.43 -13.69 16.45
CA ASP A 59 -3.94 -13.80 15.08
C ASP A 59 -4.30 -12.54 14.28
N PRO A 60 -3.38 -11.56 14.17
CA PRO A 60 -3.63 -10.32 13.45
C PRO A 60 -3.86 -10.51 11.94
N GLU A 61 -3.27 -11.53 11.32
CA GLU A 61 -3.34 -11.74 9.86
C GLU A 61 -4.71 -12.24 9.42
N ASN A 62 -5.33 -13.11 10.21
CA ASN A 62 -6.68 -13.62 9.96
C ASN A 62 -7.80 -12.73 10.56
N SER A 63 -7.46 -11.54 11.04
CA SER A 63 -8.42 -10.59 11.61
C SER A 63 -9.19 -9.79 10.54
N PRO A 64 -10.32 -9.16 10.88
CA PRO A 64 -11.03 -8.25 9.97
C PRO A 64 -10.18 -7.06 9.49
N VAL A 65 -9.13 -6.71 10.22
CA VAL A 65 -8.17 -5.65 9.88
C VAL A 65 -6.85 -6.21 9.32
N GLY A 66 -6.77 -7.52 9.07
CA GLY A 66 -5.57 -8.20 8.55
C GLY A 66 -5.12 -7.70 7.17
N SER A 67 -6.02 -7.07 6.40
CA SER A 67 -5.65 -6.39 5.15
C SER A 67 -4.60 -5.27 5.32
N LEU A 68 -4.45 -4.71 6.53
CA LEU A 68 -3.36 -3.78 6.86
C LEU A 68 -1.98 -4.46 6.86
N LEU A 69 -1.94 -5.77 7.10
CA LEU A 69 -0.71 -6.56 7.09
C LEU A 69 -0.37 -7.10 5.69
N ALA A 70 -1.28 -6.98 4.73
CA ALA A 70 -1.09 -7.50 3.39
C ALA A 70 0.01 -6.75 2.62
N GLN A 71 0.63 -7.41 1.64
CA GLN A 71 1.66 -6.79 0.80
C GLN A 71 1.10 -5.60 0.00
N GLU A 72 -0.15 -5.69 -0.42
CA GLU A 72 -0.88 -4.66 -1.14
C GLU A 72 -1.05 -3.36 -0.33
N HIS A 73 -1.01 -3.44 1.01
CA HIS A 73 -0.98 -2.23 1.85
C HIS A 73 0.40 -1.55 1.77
N ARG A 74 1.49 -2.33 1.84
CA ARG A 74 2.87 -1.83 1.73
C ARG A 74 3.14 -1.23 0.37
N ASP A 75 2.68 -1.89 -0.70
CA ASP A 75 2.88 -1.43 -2.07
C ASP A 75 2.21 -0.07 -2.30
N ARG A 76 0.95 0.09 -1.84
CA ARG A 76 0.24 1.39 -1.93
C ARG A 76 0.93 2.51 -1.17
N LEU A 77 1.47 2.20 0.02
CA LEU A 77 2.23 3.18 0.80
C LEU A 77 3.54 3.54 0.09
N ALA A 78 4.23 2.55 -0.48
CA ALA A 78 5.44 2.78 -1.26
C ALA A 78 5.16 3.67 -2.49
N ASP A 79 4.08 3.43 -3.22
CA ASP A 79 3.66 4.27 -4.35
C ASP A 79 3.40 5.72 -3.90
N GLU A 80 2.67 5.92 -2.81
CA GLU A 80 2.40 7.26 -2.26
C GLU A 80 3.70 7.99 -1.87
N ILE A 81 4.63 7.27 -1.22
CA ILE A 81 5.94 7.79 -0.83
C ILE A 81 6.76 8.14 -2.06
N ASN A 82 6.85 7.23 -3.02
CA ASN A 82 7.59 7.41 -4.26
C ASN A 82 7.07 8.64 -5.03
N SER A 83 5.76 8.76 -5.19
CA SER A 83 5.13 9.93 -5.81
C SER A 83 5.43 11.23 -5.06
N ALA A 84 5.41 11.21 -3.72
CA ALA A 84 5.73 12.41 -2.94
C ALA A 84 7.20 12.82 -3.05
N ILE A 85 8.13 11.86 -3.04
CA ILE A 85 9.56 12.11 -3.24
C ILE A 85 9.79 12.71 -4.63
N LEU A 86 9.21 12.11 -5.67
CA LEU A 86 9.30 12.64 -7.04
C LEU A 86 8.73 14.06 -7.14
N SER A 87 7.61 14.33 -6.48
CA SER A 87 6.99 15.66 -6.47
C SER A 87 7.86 16.69 -5.74
N PHE A 88 8.59 16.27 -4.70
CA PHE A 88 9.51 17.14 -3.97
C PHE A 88 10.71 17.53 -4.84
N ASP A 89 11.20 16.60 -5.67
CA ASP A 89 12.29 16.84 -6.62
C ASP A 89 11.81 17.49 -7.94
N CYS A 90 10.59 18.04 -7.98
CA CYS A 90 9.97 18.66 -9.17
C CYS A 90 9.87 17.75 -10.40
N HIS A 91 9.88 16.43 -10.20
CA HIS A 91 9.66 15.44 -11.24
C HIS A 91 8.17 15.11 -11.40
N ALA A 92 7.82 14.45 -12.51
CA ALA A 92 6.47 13.90 -12.67
C ALA A 92 6.19 12.87 -11.56
N SER A 93 4.95 12.80 -11.08
CA SER A 93 4.51 11.89 -10.00
C SER A 93 4.74 10.40 -10.28
N GLU A 94 4.99 10.05 -11.55
CA GLU A 94 5.32 8.72 -12.03
C GLU A 94 6.76 8.72 -12.55
N SER A 95 7.56 7.72 -12.14
CA SER A 95 8.94 7.62 -12.61
C SER A 95 8.98 7.23 -14.09
N ALA A 96 10.02 7.67 -14.82
CA ALA A 96 10.19 7.31 -16.22
C ALA A 96 10.24 5.78 -16.43
N LEU A 97 10.85 5.06 -15.48
CA LEU A 97 10.92 3.60 -15.49
C LEU A 97 9.53 2.96 -15.36
N GLU A 98 8.74 3.40 -14.38
CA GLU A 98 7.38 2.91 -14.16
C GLU A 98 6.52 3.08 -15.42
N ARG A 99 6.60 4.24 -16.05
CA ARG A 99 5.89 4.52 -17.30
C ARG A 99 6.30 3.58 -18.43
N ILE A 100 7.61 3.34 -18.60
CA ILE A 100 8.12 2.41 -19.62
C ILE A 100 7.66 0.98 -19.34
N VAL A 101 7.69 0.54 -18.08
CA VAL A 101 7.23 -0.81 -17.68
C VAL A 101 5.74 -1.00 -17.95
N LYS A 102 4.90 0.00 -17.65
CA LYS A 102 3.47 -0.01 -17.97
C LYS A 102 3.24 -0.10 -19.47
N GLN A 103 3.93 0.72 -20.27
CA GLN A 103 3.84 0.70 -21.73
C GLN A 103 4.27 -0.67 -22.30
N ALA A 104 5.40 -1.22 -21.85
CA ALA A 104 5.89 -2.52 -22.30
C ALA A 104 4.92 -3.66 -21.93
N THR A 105 4.31 -3.59 -20.74
CA THR A 105 3.32 -4.58 -20.28
C THR A 105 2.06 -4.53 -21.13
N LEU A 106 1.52 -3.34 -21.39
CA LEU A 106 0.34 -3.16 -22.25
C LEU A 106 0.58 -3.65 -23.68
N VAL A 107 1.74 -3.32 -24.28
CA VAL A 107 2.08 -3.78 -25.63
C VAL A 107 2.19 -5.31 -25.68
N ARG A 108 2.82 -5.92 -24.68
CA ARG A 108 2.96 -7.38 -24.56
C ARG A 108 1.60 -8.06 -24.43
N GLU A 109 0.72 -7.56 -23.57
CA GLU A 109 -0.64 -8.11 -23.37
C GLU A 109 -1.48 -7.96 -24.64
N TYR A 110 -1.40 -6.80 -25.30
CA TYR A 110 -2.08 -6.55 -26.56
C TYR A 110 -1.66 -7.56 -27.63
N LEU A 111 -0.34 -7.72 -27.86
CA LEU A 111 0.21 -8.66 -28.83
C LEU A 111 -0.18 -10.12 -28.51
N HIS A 112 -0.10 -10.52 -27.24
CA HIS A 112 -0.53 -11.86 -26.83
C HIS A 112 -2.02 -12.09 -27.14
N SER A 113 -2.86 -11.07 -26.89
CA SER A 113 -4.29 -11.15 -27.18
C SER A 113 -4.61 -11.21 -28.67
N THR A 114 -3.84 -10.54 -29.53
CA THR A 114 -4.04 -10.57 -30.99
C THR A 114 -3.55 -11.87 -31.60
N MET A 115 -2.40 -12.40 -31.15
CA MET A 115 -1.90 -13.72 -31.55
C MET A 115 -2.87 -14.83 -31.16
N SER A 116 -3.42 -14.78 -29.94
CA SER A 116 -4.44 -15.73 -29.46
C SER A 116 -5.72 -15.68 -30.28
N ARG A 117 -6.12 -14.50 -30.77
CA ARG A 117 -7.29 -14.34 -31.66
C ARG A 117 -7.02 -14.86 -33.07
N GLY A 118 -5.83 -14.59 -33.63
CA GLY A 118 -5.42 -15.10 -34.94
C GLY A 118 -5.38 -16.64 -35.00
N GLN A 119 -4.92 -17.30 -33.93
CA GLN A 119 -4.90 -18.77 -33.85
C GLN A 119 -6.30 -19.39 -33.80
N ARG A 120 -7.30 -18.71 -33.22
CA ARG A 120 -8.69 -19.20 -33.22
C ARG A 120 -9.32 -19.09 -34.60
N ASN A 121 -9.08 -17.99 -35.32
CA ASN A 121 -9.60 -17.82 -36.68
C ASN A 121 -9.02 -18.85 -37.67
N ASN A 122 -7.74 -19.24 -37.53
CA ASN A 122 -7.15 -20.29 -38.36
C ASN A 122 -7.66 -21.71 -38.07
N LYS A 123 -8.28 -21.97 -36.90
CA LYS A 123 -8.85 -23.29 -36.58
C LYS A 123 -10.30 -23.47 -37.07
N VAL A 124 -10.99 -22.38 -37.43
CA VAL A 124 -12.40 -22.41 -37.88
C VAL A 124 -12.52 -22.67 -39.39
N HIS A 125 -11.43 -22.56 -40.15
CA HIS A 125 -11.36 -22.97 -41.55
C HIS A 125 -10.34 -24.10 -41.76
N PRO A 126 -10.68 -25.36 -41.44
CA PRO A 126 -9.96 -26.50 -41.98
C PRO A 126 -10.46 -26.77 -43.41
N THR A 127 -9.56 -26.67 -44.38
CA THR A 127 -9.67 -27.29 -45.72
C THR A 127 -9.72 -28.81 -45.61
#